data_AF-A0A3C0DT31-F1
#
_entry.id   AF-A0A3C0DT31-F1
#
_cell.length_a   1.000
_cell.length_b   1.000
_cell.length_c   1.000
_cell.angle_alpha   90.00
_cell.angle_beta   90.00
_cell.angle_gamma   90.00
#
_symmetry.space_group_name_H-M   'P 1'
#
loop_
_entity.id
_entity.type
_entity.pdbx_description
1 polymer ?
#
loop_
_entity_poly.entity_id
_entity_poly.type
_entity_poly.pdbx_seq_one_letter_code
_entity_poly.pdbx_strand_id
1 'polypeptide(L)'
;MNLFYAAKLRFEVQNEDALLLPCRIHLFDQNEKPQKIEGLPYWHDHFVCPGSAQLELPTGRYRYEIERGPEHERLNGEVTINDESPTMVRRQLNRIANLRDQGWYSGDLHIHRPLSQVALLGEAEDLDFAPVITWWNKSNQWEANSHPQAGEDEREGGALLFHRLTSHIDITQSSREVPSPMVYVEQVRREHPSVWIDIEKPFWWDVPVWLASGQMQSIGIANNHMWRSRMLPTEAWGRARDEKRLPPPLGNGFWTQEIYYHILNTGIRLPPSAGSASGVLGNPLGYNRVYVHLDGKFSEDAWWNGLEKGNCFVTNGPLL
;
A
#
# COMPACT_ATOMS: atom_id res chain seq x y z
N MET A 1 -36.94 -9.85 -22.16
CA MET A 1 -36.41 -9.86 -20.78
C MET A 1 -35.54 -11.11 -20.69
N ASN A 2 -34.23 -11.01 -20.96
CA ASN A 2 -33.36 -12.18 -20.87
C ASN A 2 -33.16 -12.48 -19.38
N LEU A 3 -33.72 -13.59 -18.92
CA LEU A 3 -33.38 -14.16 -17.62
C LEU A 3 -31.93 -14.62 -17.72
N PHE A 4 -31.01 -13.85 -17.13
CA PHE A 4 -29.67 -14.33 -16.88
C PHE A 4 -29.76 -15.34 -15.73
N TYR A 5 -29.54 -16.62 -16.02
CA TYR A 5 -29.39 -17.63 -14.98
C TYR A 5 -28.06 -17.39 -14.26
N ALA A 6 -28.09 -17.40 -12.92
CA ALA A 6 -26.89 -17.36 -12.12
C ALA A 6 -26.31 -18.77 -12.02
N ALA A 7 -25.02 -18.93 -12.32
CA ALA A 7 -24.29 -20.18 -12.24
C ALA A 7 -23.00 -20.00 -11.43
N LYS A 8 -22.51 -21.11 -10.87
CA LYS A 8 -21.37 -21.10 -9.94
C LYS A 8 -20.04 -21.04 -10.71
N LEU A 9 -19.21 -20.07 -10.35
CA LEU A 9 -17.80 -19.99 -10.74
C LEU A 9 -16.92 -20.19 -9.50
N ARG A 10 -15.94 -21.09 -9.58
CA ARG A 10 -14.94 -21.31 -8.53
C ARG A 10 -13.54 -21.02 -9.05
N PHE A 11 -12.76 -20.28 -8.27
CA PHE A 11 -11.33 -20.11 -8.45
C PHE A 11 -10.56 -20.99 -7.47
N GLU A 12 -9.47 -21.59 -7.95
CA GLU A 12 -8.42 -22.20 -7.16
C GLU A 12 -7.07 -21.71 -7.68
N VAL A 13 -6.34 -20.98 -6.84
CA VAL A 13 -5.00 -20.45 -7.14
C VAL A 13 -4.02 -21.16 -6.25
N GLN A 14 -2.98 -21.74 -6.87
CA GLN A 14 -2.02 -22.60 -6.19
C GLN A 14 -0.58 -22.16 -6.49
N ASN A 15 0.35 -22.53 -5.61
CA ASN A 15 1.77 -22.47 -5.89
C ASN A 15 2.25 -23.72 -6.66
N GLU A 16 3.57 -23.79 -6.92
CA GLU A 16 4.22 -24.92 -7.60
C GLU A 16 4.06 -26.26 -6.86
N ASP A 17 3.83 -26.23 -5.55
CA ASP A 17 3.59 -27.40 -4.70
C ASP A 17 2.10 -27.79 -4.58
N ALA A 18 1.23 -27.19 -5.40
CA ALA A 18 -0.23 -27.36 -5.37
C ALA A 18 -0.92 -26.93 -4.06
N LEU A 19 -0.26 -26.14 -3.22
CA LEU A 19 -0.87 -25.51 -2.04
C LEU A 19 -1.65 -24.26 -2.45
N LEU A 20 -2.81 -24.04 -1.83
CA LEU A 20 -3.61 -22.84 -2.06
C LEU A 20 -2.82 -21.59 -1.67
N LEU A 21 -2.89 -20.58 -2.54
CA LEU A 21 -2.08 -19.38 -2.43
C LEU A 21 -2.99 -18.14 -2.34
N PRO A 22 -3.01 -17.41 -1.21
CA PRO A 22 -3.74 -16.17 -1.10
C PRO A 22 -3.36 -15.20 -2.23
N CYS A 23 -4.34 -14.54 -2.82
CA CYS A 23 -4.10 -13.67 -3.96
C CYS A 23 -5.23 -12.67 -4.16
N ARG A 24 -4.93 -11.63 -4.94
CA ARG A 24 -5.90 -10.69 -5.47
C ARG A 24 -6.44 -11.22 -6.80
N ILE A 25 -7.76 -11.15 -6.99
CA ILE A 25 -8.42 -11.48 -8.25
C ILE A 25 -9.23 -10.27 -8.71
N HIS A 26 -8.93 -9.80 -9.91
CA HIS A 26 -9.76 -8.87 -10.66
C HIS A 26 -10.64 -9.69 -11.58
N LEU A 27 -11.95 -9.48 -11.56
CA LEU A 27 -12.90 -10.23 -12.38
C LEU A 27 -13.89 -9.25 -13.00
N PHE A 28 -13.96 -9.22 -14.33
CA PHE A 28 -14.78 -8.26 -15.06
C PHE A 28 -15.75 -8.99 -15.99
N ASP A 29 -16.98 -8.47 -16.08
CA ASP A 29 -17.91 -8.92 -17.12
C ASP A 29 -17.59 -8.28 -18.48
N GLN A 30 -18.36 -8.63 -19.50
CA GLN A 30 -18.23 -8.10 -20.87
C GLN A 30 -18.39 -6.57 -21.00
N ASN A 31 -18.88 -5.89 -19.96
CA ASN A 31 -19.00 -4.43 -19.92
C ASN A 31 -17.92 -3.78 -19.04
N GLU A 32 -16.85 -4.51 -18.71
CA GLU A 32 -15.78 -4.06 -17.83
C GLU A 32 -16.24 -3.74 -16.40
N LYS A 33 -17.39 -4.29 -15.99
CA LYS A 33 -17.87 -4.12 -14.62
C LYS A 33 -17.17 -5.12 -13.70
N PRO A 34 -16.50 -4.66 -12.63
CA PRO A 34 -15.85 -5.56 -11.68
C PRO A 34 -16.88 -6.33 -10.86
N GLN A 35 -16.55 -7.57 -10.53
CA GLN A 35 -17.36 -8.49 -9.75
C GLN A 35 -16.86 -8.57 -8.31
N LYS A 36 -17.80 -8.58 -7.36
CA LYS A 36 -17.51 -8.63 -5.93
C LYS A 36 -18.02 -9.94 -5.31
N ILE A 37 -17.39 -10.36 -4.21
CA ILE A 37 -17.79 -11.53 -3.43
C ILE A 37 -18.13 -11.07 -2.02
N GLU A 38 -19.28 -11.47 -1.52
CA GLU A 38 -19.64 -11.20 -0.12
C GLU A 38 -18.72 -12.00 0.81
N GLY A 39 -18.31 -11.37 1.92
CA GLY A 39 -17.45 -11.99 2.93
C GLY A 39 -15.95 -11.96 2.61
N LEU A 40 -15.54 -11.52 1.42
CA LEU A 40 -14.13 -11.31 1.08
C LEU A 40 -13.79 -9.82 0.98
N PRO A 41 -12.56 -9.40 1.34
CA PRO A 41 -12.12 -8.03 1.13
C PRO A 41 -12.27 -7.63 -0.34
N TYR A 42 -12.89 -6.48 -0.57
CA TYR A 42 -13.05 -5.89 -1.90
C TYR A 42 -12.50 -4.46 -1.89
N TRP A 43 -11.88 -4.04 -3.00
CA TRP A 43 -11.43 -2.68 -3.19
C TRP A 43 -11.45 -2.30 -4.67
N HIS A 44 -12.29 -1.32 -5.02
CA HIS A 44 -12.51 -0.80 -6.38
C HIS A 44 -12.88 -1.82 -7.46
N ASP A 45 -11.92 -2.66 -7.88
CA ASP A 45 -11.98 -3.54 -9.05
C ASP A 45 -11.59 -5.00 -8.75
N HIS A 46 -11.21 -5.31 -7.51
CA HIS A 46 -10.77 -6.64 -7.12
C HIS A 46 -11.30 -7.09 -5.77
N PHE A 47 -11.31 -8.41 -5.58
CA PHE A 47 -11.42 -9.04 -4.28
C PHE A 47 -10.14 -9.80 -3.93
N VAL A 48 -9.93 -10.06 -2.65
CA VAL A 48 -8.81 -10.88 -2.15
C VAL A 48 -9.36 -12.17 -1.57
N CYS A 49 -8.72 -13.30 -1.89
CA CYS A 49 -9.15 -14.62 -1.42
C CYS A 49 -7.97 -15.41 -0.81
N PRO A 50 -8.24 -16.41 0.05
CA PRO A 50 -7.21 -17.27 0.65
C PRO A 50 -6.67 -18.34 -0.33
N GLY A 51 -6.73 -18.08 -1.64
CA GLY A 51 -6.37 -19.02 -2.71
C GLY A 51 -7.55 -19.80 -3.29
N SER A 52 -8.74 -19.68 -2.73
CA SER A 52 -9.96 -20.12 -3.40
C SER A 52 -11.11 -19.15 -3.17
N ALA A 53 -12.00 -19.06 -4.16
CA ALA A 53 -13.18 -18.19 -4.10
C ALA A 53 -14.32 -18.82 -4.91
N GLN A 54 -15.56 -18.61 -4.48
CA GLN A 54 -16.76 -19.06 -5.20
C GLN A 54 -17.73 -17.90 -5.36
N LEU A 55 -18.26 -17.74 -6.58
CA LEU A 55 -19.24 -16.72 -6.92
C LEU A 55 -20.44 -17.36 -7.64
N GLU A 56 -21.60 -16.74 -7.49
CA GLU A 56 -22.75 -16.98 -8.35
C GLU A 56 -22.92 -15.77 -9.26
N LEU A 57 -22.75 -15.97 -10.57
CA LEU A 57 -22.73 -14.92 -11.56
C LEU A 57 -23.63 -15.28 -12.75
N PRO A 58 -24.19 -14.28 -13.46
CA PRO A 58 -24.84 -14.50 -14.75
C PRO A 58 -24.01 -15.37 -15.70
N THR A 59 -24.68 -16.23 -16.46
CA THR A 59 -24.05 -16.88 -17.62
C THR A 59 -23.48 -15.82 -18.56
N GLY A 60 -22.27 -16.02 -19.04
CA GLY A 60 -21.58 -15.05 -19.88
C GLY A 60 -20.07 -15.22 -19.86
N ARG A 61 -19.38 -14.36 -20.62
CA ARG A 61 -17.92 -14.29 -20.64
C ARG A 61 -17.43 -13.29 -19.61
N TYR A 62 -16.35 -13.68 -18.93
CA TYR A 62 -15.65 -12.87 -17.94
C TYR A 62 -14.16 -12.92 -18.22
N ARG A 63 -13.47 -11.80 -18.06
CA ARG A 63 -12.00 -11.76 -18.02
C ARG A 63 -11.54 -11.65 -16.57
N TYR A 64 -10.41 -12.24 -16.25
CA TYR A 64 -9.80 -12.15 -14.92
C TYR A 64 -8.31 -11.83 -15.00
N GLU A 65 -7.82 -11.22 -13.92
CA GLU A 65 -6.40 -11.06 -13.62
C GLU A 65 -6.13 -11.56 -12.20
N ILE A 66 -5.03 -12.29 -11.98
CA ILE A 66 -4.62 -12.83 -10.67
C ILE A 66 -3.23 -12.29 -10.35
N GLU A 67 -3.07 -11.74 -9.15
CA GLU A 67 -1.85 -11.07 -8.69
C GLU A 67 -1.52 -11.42 -7.23
N ARG A 68 -0.21 -11.50 -6.91
CA ARG A 68 0.33 -11.69 -5.56
C ARG A 68 1.64 -10.90 -5.39
N GLY A 69 1.53 -9.60 -5.11
CA GLY A 69 2.71 -8.73 -5.00
C GLY A 69 3.59 -8.66 -6.26
N PRO A 70 4.76 -8.00 -6.21
CA PRO A 70 5.69 -7.83 -7.33
C PRO A 70 6.69 -8.99 -7.47
N GLU A 71 6.69 -9.95 -6.54
CA GLU A 71 7.60 -11.11 -6.53
C GLU A 71 7.00 -12.35 -7.21
N HIS A 72 5.75 -12.26 -7.69
CA HIS A 72 5.09 -13.30 -8.46
C HIS A 72 4.73 -12.78 -9.85
N GLU A 73 4.53 -13.72 -10.77
CA GLU A 73 3.99 -13.38 -12.09
C GLU A 73 2.56 -12.80 -11.97
N ARG A 74 2.08 -12.18 -13.06
CA ARG A 74 0.68 -11.77 -13.19
C ARG A 74 0.01 -12.66 -14.21
N LEU A 75 -1.10 -13.29 -13.83
CA LEU A 75 -1.88 -14.11 -14.75
C LEU A 75 -3.09 -13.34 -15.24
N ASN A 76 -3.46 -13.56 -16.50
CA ASN A 76 -4.72 -13.09 -17.05
C ASN A 76 -5.37 -14.21 -17.86
N GLY A 77 -6.68 -14.12 -18.06
CA GLY A 77 -7.40 -15.05 -18.92
C GLY A 77 -8.89 -14.74 -18.98
N GLU A 78 -9.60 -15.62 -19.68
CA GLU A 78 -11.05 -15.54 -19.82
C GLU A 78 -11.72 -16.83 -19.34
N VAL A 79 -12.98 -16.71 -18.92
CA VAL A 79 -13.83 -17.83 -18.54
C VAL A 79 -15.25 -17.58 -19.02
N THR A 80 -15.88 -18.61 -19.57
CA THR A 80 -17.30 -18.58 -19.95
C THR A 80 -18.08 -19.39 -18.93
N ILE A 81 -19.03 -18.74 -18.27
CA ILE A 81 -19.98 -19.36 -17.35
C ILE A 81 -21.21 -19.80 -18.15
N ASN A 82 -21.58 -21.07 -18.02
CA ASN A 82 -22.81 -21.66 -18.58
C ASN A 82 -23.71 -22.21 -17.47
N ASP A 83 -24.95 -22.56 -17.83
CA ASP A 83 -25.98 -23.09 -16.93
C ASP A 83 -25.95 -24.62 -16.79
N GLU A 84 -25.09 -25.31 -17.54
CA GLU A 84 -24.99 -26.77 -17.55
C GLU A 84 -24.17 -27.33 -16.38
N SER A 85 -23.10 -26.65 -15.97
CA SER A 85 -22.22 -27.13 -14.90
C SER A 85 -21.46 -26.03 -14.15
N PRO A 86 -21.10 -26.24 -12.87
CA PRO A 86 -20.21 -25.33 -12.16
C PRO A 86 -18.89 -25.15 -12.91
N THR A 87 -18.53 -23.89 -13.16
CA THR A 87 -17.30 -23.55 -13.86
C THR A 87 -16.14 -23.45 -12.87
N MET A 88 -15.00 -24.06 -13.18
CA MET A 88 -13.80 -24.04 -12.35
C MET A 88 -12.63 -23.39 -13.11
N VAL A 89 -11.98 -22.41 -12.49
CA VAL A 89 -10.72 -21.80 -12.94
C VAL A 89 -9.63 -22.19 -11.96
N ARG A 90 -8.81 -23.16 -12.35
CA ARG A 90 -7.60 -23.54 -11.60
C ARG A 90 -6.37 -22.90 -12.24
N ARG A 91 -5.57 -22.18 -11.46
CA ARG A 91 -4.34 -21.52 -11.92
C ARG A 91 -3.20 -21.76 -10.95
N GLN A 92 -2.01 -21.96 -11.50
CA GLN A 92 -0.76 -21.98 -10.74
C GLN A 92 -0.09 -20.62 -10.91
N LEU A 93 0.28 -19.96 -9.80
CA LEU A 93 0.95 -18.67 -9.79
C LEU A 93 2.39 -18.86 -9.35
N ASN A 94 3.34 -18.65 -10.26
CA ASN A 94 4.76 -18.87 -10.00
C ASN A 94 5.42 -17.65 -9.35
N ARG A 95 6.39 -17.91 -8.49
CA ARG A 95 7.26 -16.88 -7.92
C ARG A 95 8.39 -16.56 -8.92
N ILE A 96 8.60 -15.28 -9.20
CA ILE A 96 9.65 -14.80 -10.12
C ILE A 96 10.89 -14.26 -9.39
N ALA A 97 10.74 -13.90 -8.12
CA ALA A 97 11.85 -13.50 -7.24
C ALA A 97 11.53 -13.90 -5.79
N ASN A 98 12.57 -14.25 -5.02
CA ASN A 98 12.47 -14.41 -3.57
C ASN A 98 13.48 -13.47 -2.92
N LEU A 99 13.02 -12.27 -2.59
CA LEU A 99 13.85 -11.24 -1.97
C LEU A 99 14.12 -11.55 -0.50
N ARG A 100 13.21 -12.26 0.17
CA ARG A 100 13.36 -12.71 1.55
C ARG A 100 14.56 -13.65 1.73
N ASP A 101 14.80 -14.56 0.79
CA ASP A 101 15.96 -15.47 0.80
C ASP A 101 17.30 -14.72 0.64
N GLN A 102 17.24 -13.48 0.15
CA GLN A 102 18.37 -12.57 -0.01
C GLN A 102 18.44 -11.52 1.13
N GLY A 103 17.68 -11.71 2.21
CA GLY A 103 17.67 -10.82 3.37
C GLY A 103 16.84 -9.55 3.21
N TRP A 104 16.09 -9.39 2.11
CA TRP A 104 15.24 -8.23 1.88
C TRP A 104 13.80 -8.48 2.33
N TYR A 105 13.30 -7.61 3.19
CA TYR A 105 11.95 -7.70 3.77
C TYR A 105 11.11 -6.48 3.40
N SER A 106 9.92 -6.73 2.88
CA SER A 106 9.00 -5.74 2.32
C SER A 106 8.12 -5.07 3.38
N GLY A 107 7.80 -3.81 3.17
CA GLY A 107 6.84 -3.06 3.97
C GLY A 107 6.01 -2.08 3.15
N ASP A 108 4.77 -1.85 3.56
CA ASP A 108 3.89 -0.78 3.09
C ASP A 108 3.49 0.07 4.29
N LEU A 109 3.94 1.33 4.32
CA LEU A 109 3.83 2.20 5.48
C LEU A 109 2.60 3.11 5.45
N HIS A 110 1.71 3.00 4.46
CA HIS A 110 0.51 3.85 4.40
C HIS A 110 -0.70 2.98 4.07
N ILE A 111 -1.35 2.43 5.10
CA ILE A 111 -2.49 1.51 4.94
C ILE A 111 -3.66 2.02 5.78
N HIS A 112 -4.85 2.12 5.18
CA HIS A 112 -6.12 2.53 5.82
C HIS A 112 -7.17 1.40 5.78
N ARG A 113 -6.72 0.15 5.68
CA ARG A 113 -7.60 -1.03 5.63
C ARG A 113 -8.08 -1.42 7.03
N PRO A 114 -9.31 -1.95 7.19
CA PRO A 114 -9.77 -2.46 8.48
C PRO A 114 -8.83 -3.54 9.02
N LEU A 115 -8.48 -3.47 10.32
CA LEU A 115 -7.57 -4.43 10.97
C LEU A 115 -7.97 -5.90 10.74
N SER A 116 -9.28 -6.19 10.74
CA SER A 116 -9.82 -7.53 10.49
C SER A 116 -9.53 -8.10 9.11
N GLN A 117 -9.11 -7.28 8.14
CA GLN A 117 -8.79 -7.70 6.78
C GLN A 117 -7.27 -7.77 6.52
N VAL A 118 -6.46 -7.10 7.34
CA VAL A 118 -5.04 -6.83 7.03
C VAL A 118 -4.22 -8.12 6.96
N ALA A 119 -4.52 -9.12 7.78
CA ALA A 119 -3.84 -10.42 7.72
C ALA A 119 -3.98 -11.07 6.33
N LEU A 120 -5.22 -11.24 5.85
CA LEU A 120 -5.48 -11.84 4.53
C LEU A 120 -4.92 -10.96 3.39
N LEU A 121 -5.03 -9.63 3.50
CA LEU A 121 -4.47 -8.72 2.51
C LEU A 121 -2.95 -8.83 2.45
N GLY A 122 -2.26 -8.82 3.59
CA GLY A 122 -0.80 -8.97 3.67
C GLY A 122 -0.34 -10.32 3.13
N GLU A 123 -1.04 -11.40 3.49
CA GLU A 123 -0.78 -12.74 2.94
C GLU A 123 -0.93 -12.77 1.42
N ALA A 124 -2.01 -12.18 0.88
CA ALA A 124 -2.28 -12.15 -0.56
C ALA A 124 -1.31 -11.29 -1.37
N GLU A 125 -0.61 -10.37 -0.72
CA GLU A 125 0.42 -9.55 -1.33
C GLU A 125 1.82 -10.10 -1.07
N ASP A 126 1.98 -11.14 -0.25
CA ASP A 126 3.29 -11.61 0.19
C ASP A 126 4.11 -10.47 0.82
N LEU A 127 3.48 -9.72 1.74
CA LEU A 127 4.06 -8.56 2.41
C LEU A 127 4.58 -8.95 3.80
N ASP A 128 5.79 -8.54 4.16
CA ASP A 128 6.40 -8.90 5.46
C ASP A 128 5.94 -7.99 6.60
N PHE A 129 5.72 -6.70 6.33
CA PHE A 129 5.37 -5.71 7.33
C PHE A 129 4.30 -4.72 6.85
N ALA A 130 3.27 -4.50 7.65
CA ALA A 130 2.07 -3.77 7.24
C ALA A 130 1.47 -2.93 8.37
N PRO A 131 2.16 -1.90 8.89
CA PRO A 131 1.59 -1.03 9.91
C PRO A 131 0.36 -0.29 9.36
N VAL A 132 -0.72 -0.24 10.16
CA VAL A 132 -2.02 0.30 9.70
C VAL A 132 -2.30 1.65 10.36
N ILE A 133 -2.62 2.65 9.54
CA ILE A 133 -3.11 3.96 10.00
C ILE A 133 -4.50 3.76 10.59
N THR A 134 -4.59 3.81 11.92
CA THR A 134 -5.86 3.61 12.64
C THR A 134 -6.38 4.89 13.27
N TRP A 135 -5.59 5.97 13.31
CA TRP A 135 -6.10 7.30 13.60
C TRP A 135 -5.55 8.31 12.60
N TRP A 136 -6.42 9.23 12.19
CA TRP A 136 -6.06 10.34 11.31
C TRP A 136 -7.08 11.47 11.44
N ASN A 137 -6.62 12.70 11.55
CA ASN A 137 -7.45 13.90 11.70
C ASN A 137 -8.58 13.77 12.76
N LYS A 138 -9.80 13.42 12.33
CA LYS A 138 -10.99 13.27 13.19
C LYS A 138 -11.42 11.81 13.43
N SER A 139 -10.67 10.86 12.89
CA SER A 139 -10.95 9.42 12.99
C SER A 139 -9.97 8.77 13.96
N ASN A 140 -10.48 7.84 14.76
CA ASN A 140 -9.67 7.01 15.64
C ASN A 140 -10.34 5.63 15.82
N GLN A 141 -9.63 4.61 15.39
CA GLN A 141 -9.97 3.19 15.45
C GLN A 141 -8.85 2.40 16.15
N TRP A 142 -8.00 3.09 16.92
CA TRP A 142 -6.87 2.47 17.60
C TRP A 142 -7.33 1.36 18.56
N GLU A 143 -6.71 0.19 18.44
CA GLU A 143 -7.01 -0.97 19.27
C GLU A 143 -5.72 -1.49 19.93
N ALA A 144 -5.65 -1.48 21.26
CA ALA A 144 -4.44 -1.94 21.95
C ALA A 144 -4.18 -3.44 21.70
N ASN A 145 -2.92 -3.81 21.44
CA ASN A 145 -2.44 -5.20 21.31
C ASN A 145 -3.04 -6.04 20.17
N SER A 146 -3.56 -5.44 19.10
CA SER A 146 -4.14 -6.18 17.96
C SER A 146 -3.16 -6.41 16.81
N HIS A 147 -2.51 -5.35 16.32
CA HIS A 147 -1.63 -5.32 15.14
C HIS A 147 -0.73 -4.07 15.20
N PRO A 148 0.44 -4.02 14.53
CA PRO A 148 1.21 -2.80 14.38
C PRO A 148 0.38 -1.66 13.78
N GLN A 149 0.22 -0.59 14.56
CA GLN A 149 -0.61 0.54 14.17
C GLN A 149 0.21 1.82 14.08
N ALA A 150 -0.32 2.75 13.31
CA ALA A 150 0.28 4.04 13.01
C ALA A 150 -0.80 5.12 12.96
N GLY A 151 -0.34 6.35 12.88
CA GLY A 151 -1.19 7.53 12.79
C GLY A 151 -0.81 8.43 11.63
N GLU A 152 -1.74 9.28 11.22
CA GLU A 152 -1.52 10.28 10.18
C GLU A 152 -2.03 11.66 10.64
N ASP A 153 -1.16 12.67 10.55
CA ASP A 153 -1.55 14.07 10.63
C ASP A 153 -1.52 14.66 9.22
N GLU A 154 -2.68 14.68 8.53
CA GLU A 154 -2.86 15.20 7.17
C GLU A 154 -3.62 16.53 7.21
N ARG A 155 -2.89 17.64 7.16
CA ARG A 155 -3.42 19.00 7.22
C ARG A 155 -2.77 19.89 6.16
N GLU A 156 -2.93 21.21 6.25
CA GLU A 156 -2.59 22.10 5.14
C GLU A 156 -1.14 22.02 4.68
N GLY A 157 -0.22 21.91 5.64
CA GLY A 157 1.22 21.77 5.36
C GLY A 157 1.59 20.49 4.61
N GLY A 158 0.73 19.46 4.69
CA GLY A 158 0.93 18.12 4.15
C GLY A 158 0.58 17.04 5.18
N ALA A 159 1.15 15.85 4.98
CA ALA A 159 0.95 14.68 5.83
C ALA A 159 2.26 14.17 6.46
N LEU A 160 2.20 13.89 7.77
CA LEU A 160 3.20 13.12 8.51
C LEU A 160 2.59 11.81 8.99
N LEU A 161 3.32 10.71 8.83
CA LEU A 161 2.94 9.40 9.38
C LEU A 161 3.75 9.10 10.65
N PHE A 162 3.09 8.56 11.66
CA PHE A 162 3.67 8.23 12.96
C PHE A 162 3.59 6.73 13.19
N HIS A 163 4.71 6.04 13.13
CA HIS A 163 4.82 4.60 13.37
C HIS A 163 5.46 4.30 14.73
N ARG A 164 5.34 3.03 15.15
CA ARG A 164 5.88 2.52 16.42
C ARG A 164 5.33 3.26 17.65
N LEU A 165 4.07 3.65 17.56
CA LEU A 165 3.33 4.24 18.66
C LEU A 165 2.86 3.15 19.62
N THR A 166 2.85 3.44 20.92
CA THR A 166 2.26 2.54 21.94
C THR A 166 0.81 2.90 22.25
N SER A 167 0.37 4.09 21.86
CA SER A 167 -1.01 4.58 21.95
C SER A 167 -1.26 5.64 20.86
N HIS A 168 -2.51 5.89 20.52
CA HIS A 168 -2.86 7.01 19.64
C HIS A 168 -2.57 8.36 20.31
N ILE A 169 -2.48 9.41 19.50
CA ILE A 169 -2.46 10.80 19.96
C ILE A 169 -3.74 11.50 19.50
N ASP A 170 -4.29 12.38 20.33
CA ASP A 170 -5.47 13.16 19.99
C ASP A 170 -5.08 14.42 19.20
N ILE A 171 -5.36 14.40 17.90
CA ILE A 171 -5.22 15.56 17.02
C ILE A 171 -6.57 16.19 16.61
N THR A 172 -7.68 15.74 17.20
CA THR A 172 -9.05 16.07 16.75
C THR A 172 -9.43 17.54 16.95
N GLN A 173 -8.76 18.22 17.89
CA GLN A 173 -8.95 19.66 18.16
C GLN A 173 -8.19 20.57 17.20
N SER A 174 -7.39 20.00 16.30
CA SER A 174 -6.66 20.76 15.29
C SER A 174 -7.59 21.42 14.29
N SER A 175 -7.24 22.64 13.92
CA SER A 175 -7.72 23.28 12.70
C SER A 175 -6.79 22.94 11.53
N ARG A 176 -7.17 23.39 10.33
CA ARG A 176 -6.43 23.18 9.08
C ARG A 176 -4.96 23.61 9.15
N GLU A 177 -4.63 24.66 9.92
CA GLU A 177 -3.27 25.22 9.98
C GLU A 177 -2.70 25.28 11.41
N VAL A 178 -3.55 25.17 12.44
CA VAL A 178 -3.16 25.39 13.84
C VAL A 178 -3.62 24.23 14.73
N PRO A 179 -2.73 23.70 15.60
CA PRO A 179 -1.31 24.05 15.73
C PRO A 179 -0.46 23.52 14.57
N SER A 180 0.80 23.94 14.44
CA SER A 180 1.73 23.27 13.52
C SER A 180 1.80 21.76 13.84
N PRO A 181 1.94 20.87 12.83
CA PRO A 181 2.21 19.45 13.05
C PRO A 181 3.40 19.18 13.99
N MET A 182 4.34 20.14 14.07
CA MET A 182 5.50 20.04 14.96
C MET A 182 5.12 19.94 16.45
N VAL A 183 3.97 20.46 16.87
CA VAL A 183 3.48 20.29 18.26
C VAL A 183 3.26 18.81 18.56
N TYR A 184 2.69 18.05 17.63
CA TYR A 184 2.46 16.62 17.78
C TYR A 184 3.75 15.82 17.60
N VAL A 185 4.64 16.24 16.70
CA VAL A 185 6.00 15.65 16.58
C VAL A 185 6.75 15.71 17.91
N GLU A 186 6.74 16.86 18.58
CA GLU A 186 7.38 17.00 19.88
C GLU A 186 6.68 16.17 20.97
N GLN A 187 5.35 16.08 20.92
CA GLN A 187 4.58 15.25 21.84
C GLN A 187 4.91 13.76 21.67
N VAL A 188 4.80 13.22 20.45
CA VAL A 188 5.06 11.79 20.19
C VAL A 188 6.48 11.41 20.59
N ARG A 189 7.48 12.28 20.42
CA ARG A 189 8.86 11.98 20.79
C ARG A 189 9.06 11.91 22.30
N ARG A 190 8.31 12.70 23.07
CA ARG A 190 8.35 12.63 24.54
C ARG A 190 7.64 11.39 25.06
N GLU A 191 6.52 11.01 24.45
CA GLU A 191 5.65 9.92 24.90
C GLU A 191 6.06 8.54 24.35
N HIS A 192 6.71 8.50 23.17
CA HIS A 192 7.08 7.30 22.43
C HIS A 192 8.54 7.38 21.97
N PRO A 193 9.52 6.96 22.80
CA PRO A 193 10.95 7.07 22.46
C PRO A 193 11.36 6.35 21.16
N SER A 194 10.61 5.33 20.74
CA SER A 194 10.85 4.54 19.54
C SER A 194 10.09 5.05 18.31
N VAL A 195 9.37 6.17 18.39
CA VAL A 195 8.53 6.68 17.29
C VAL A 195 9.34 6.91 16.01
N TRP A 196 8.77 6.48 14.91
CA TRP A 196 9.28 6.73 13.57
C TRP A 196 8.35 7.69 12.84
N ILE A 197 8.89 8.81 12.37
CA ILE A 197 8.14 9.88 11.72
C ILE A 197 8.53 9.91 10.24
N ASP A 198 7.57 9.60 9.39
CA ASP A 198 7.72 9.57 7.94
C ASP A 198 7.06 10.79 7.31
N ILE A 199 7.78 11.48 6.43
CA ILE A 199 7.20 12.50 5.56
C ILE A 199 6.48 11.76 4.44
N GLU A 200 5.15 11.81 4.39
CA GLU A 200 4.38 10.93 3.50
C GLU A 200 4.65 11.17 2.00
N LYS A 201 4.96 12.42 1.59
CA LYS A 201 5.46 12.72 0.23
C LYS A 201 6.28 14.03 0.19
N PRO A 202 7.24 14.17 -0.75
CA PRO A 202 8.23 15.26 -0.72
C PRO A 202 7.73 16.62 -1.22
N PHE A 203 6.62 16.68 -1.94
CA PHE A 203 6.08 17.94 -2.47
C PHE A 203 5.13 18.65 -1.50
N TRP A 204 5.03 18.20 -0.24
CA TRP A 204 4.33 18.92 0.80
C TRP A 204 4.97 20.27 1.14
N TRP A 205 4.14 21.26 1.46
CA TRP A 205 4.58 22.64 1.70
C TRP A 205 5.49 22.77 2.91
N ASP A 206 5.22 22.00 3.96
CA ASP A 206 5.96 22.06 5.23
C ASP A 206 7.24 21.21 5.23
N VAL A 207 7.54 20.47 4.16
CA VAL A 207 8.75 19.63 4.07
C VAL A 207 10.03 20.39 4.43
N PRO A 208 10.29 21.61 3.93
CA PRO A 208 11.48 22.36 4.34
C PRO A 208 11.57 22.61 5.86
N VAL A 209 10.43 22.85 6.53
CA VAL A 209 10.37 23.09 7.98
C VAL A 209 10.59 21.77 8.74
N TRP A 210 9.95 20.69 8.30
CA TRP A 210 10.13 19.36 8.89
C TRP A 210 11.58 18.88 8.76
N LEU A 211 12.22 19.09 7.62
CA LEU A 211 13.63 18.79 7.40
C LEU A 211 14.54 19.64 8.30
N ALA A 212 14.30 20.95 8.38
CA ALA A 212 15.09 21.87 9.22
C ALA A 212 15.01 21.54 10.71
N SER A 213 13.92 20.91 11.16
CA SER A 213 13.77 20.45 12.55
C SER A 213 14.73 19.32 12.94
N GLY A 214 15.22 18.53 11.97
CA GLY A 214 16.00 17.32 12.23
C GLY A 214 15.20 16.17 12.87
N GLN A 215 13.86 16.24 12.85
CA GLN A 215 12.97 15.30 13.55
C GLN A 215 12.24 14.31 12.62
N MET A 216 12.69 14.14 11.37
CA MET A 216 12.08 13.20 10.42
C MET A 216 13.03 12.03 10.18
N GLN A 217 12.50 10.82 9.98
CA GLN A 217 13.31 9.61 9.80
C GLN A 217 13.21 8.98 8.41
N SER A 218 12.17 9.24 7.64
CA SER A 218 12.07 8.82 6.23
C SER A 218 11.18 9.75 5.41
N ILE A 219 11.14 9.50 4.10
CA ILE A 219 10.34 10.29 3.17
C ILE A 219 9.75 9.41 2.04
N GLY A 220 8.46 9.56 1.78
CA GLY A 220 7.67 8.75 0.85
C GLY A 220 7.97 9.07 -0.61
N ILE A 221 8.79 8.21 -1.23
CA ILE A 221 9.17 8.34 -2.65
C ILE A 221 8.26 7.48 -3.52
N ALA A 222 7.99 6.23 -3.14
CA ALA A 222 6.92 5.44 -3.74
C ALA A 222 5.60 5.71 -2.99
N ASN A 223 5.10 6.93 -3.10
CA ASN A 223 3.92 7.40 -2.36
C ASN A 223 2.61 7.02 -3.05
N ASN A 224 1.51 7.39 -2.39
CA ASN A 224 0.15 7.00 -2.73
C ASN A 224 -0.40 7.58 -4.06
N HIS A 225 0.34 8.49 -4.73
CA HIS A 225 -0.02 8.98 -6.07
C HIS A 225 0.38 8.02 -7.19
N MET A 226 1.29 7.08 -6.91
CA MET A 226 1.66 6.01 -7.82
C MET A 226 0.64 4.88 -7.72
N TRP A 227 -0.33 4.83 -8.63
CA TRP A 227 -1.36 3.81 -8.64
C TRP A 227 -1.00 2.60 -9.50
N ARG A 228 -1.65 1.46 -9.24
CA ARG A 228 -1.60 0.26 -10.07
C ARG A 228 -1.82 0.54 -11.56
N SER A 229 -2.81 1.38 -11.89
CA SER A 229 -3.25 1.62 -13.27
C SER A 229 -2.90 3.01 -13.80
N ARG A 230 -2.34 3.91 -12.98
CA ARG A 230 -2.04 5.29 -13.38
C ARG A 230 -1.10 5.99 -12.40
N MET A 231 -0.56 7.13 -12.81
CA MET A 231 -0.04 8.13 -11.89
C MET A 231 -1.10 9.22 -11.69
N LEU A 232 -1.36 9.66 -10.45
CA LEU A 232 -2.22 10.81 -10.23
C LEU A 232 -1.57 12.07 -10.82
N PRO A 233 -2.30 12.90 -11.58
CA PRO A 233 -1.69 13.99 -12.33
C PRO A 233 -1.43 15.25 -11.50
N THR A 234 -1.80 15.29 -10.22
CA THR A 234 -1.70 16.48 -9.34
C THR A 234 -0.76 16.23 -8.17
N GLU A 235 -0.24 17.29 -7.55
CA GLU A 235 0.49 17.23 -6.27
C GLU A 235 -0.45 17.39 -5.06
N ALA A 236 -1.71 16.97 -5.19
CA ALA A 236 -2.79 17.33 -4.26
C ALA A 236 -2.85 18.85 -4.02
N TRP A 237 -2.66 19.32 -2.79
CA TRP A 237 -2.49 20.75 -2.45
C TRP A 237 -1.03 21.15 -2.18
N GLY A 238 -0.07 20.26 -2.46
CA GLY A 238 1.35 20.52 -2.31
C GLY A 238 1.92 21.43 -3.40
N ARG A 239 3.25 21.57 -3.39
CA ARG A 239 3.99 22.37 -4.35
C ARG A 239 3.92 21.75 -5.75
N ALA A 240 3.20 22.43 -6.64
CA ALA A 240 3.03 22.04 -8.03
C ALA A 240 4.37 21.92 -8.77
N ARG A 241 4.44 20.94 -9.67
CA ARG A 241 5.55 20.80 -10.63
C ARG A 241 5.42 21.78 -11.80
N ASP A 242 6.51 21.97 -12.53
CA ASP A 242 6.43 22.58 -13.86
C ASP A 242 5.94 21.53 -14.87
N GLU A 243 4.66 21.57 -15.23
CA GLU A 243 4.04 20.58 -16.13
C GLU A 243 4.57 20.62 -17.56
N LYS A 244 5.16 21.74 -18.01
CA LYS A 244 5.79 21.80 -19.34
C LYS A 244 7.09 20.99 -19.36
N ARG A 245 7.82 21.01 -18.24
CA ARG A 245 9.07 20.25 -18.06
C ARG A 245 8.81 18.80 -17.64
N LEU A 246 7.81 18.58 -16.79
CA LEU A 246 7.44 17.30 -16.21
C LEU A 246 5.95 16.99 -16.53
N PRO A 247 5.64 16.62 -17.79
CA PRO A 247 4.26 16.33 -18.21
C PRO A 247 3.77 14.98 -17.66
N PRO A 248 2.44 14.78 -17.55
CA PRO A 248 1.87 13.47 -17.24
C PRO A 248 2.18 12.43 -18.34
N PRO A 249 2.17 11.11 -18.03
CA PRO A 249 1.87 10.53 -16.71
C PRO A 249 3.09 10.47 -15.78
N LEU A 250 4.32 10.60 -16.28
CA LEU A 250 5.53 10.37 -15.46
C LEU A 250 5.95 11.59 -14.63
N GLY A 251 5.48 12.78 -14.98
CA GLY A 251 5.93 14.05 -14.40
C GLY A 251 5.84 14.14 -12.88
N ASN A 252 4.78 13.62 -12.26
CA ASN A 252 4.64 13.63 -10.80
C ASN A 252 5.72 12.74 -10.13
N GLY A 253 5.96 11.54 -10.66
CA GLY A 253 7.00 10.64 -10.14
C GLY A 253 8.41 11.25 -10.29
N PHE A 254 8.70 11.87 -11.43
CA PHE A 254 9.96 12.61 -11.61
C PHE A 254 10.07 13.82 -10.69
N TRP A 255 8.95 14.50 -10.40
CA TRP A 255 8.95 15.62 -9.47
C TRP A 255 9.27 15.19 -8.03
N THR A 256 8.64 14.10 -7.58
CA THR A 256 8.96 13.44 -6.31
C THR A 256 10.45 13.10 -6.22
N GLN A 257 11.01 12.49 -7.26
CA GLN A 257 12.42 12.11 -7.31
C GLN A 257 13.36 13.33 -7.32
N GLU A 258 13.03 14.38 -8.08
CA GLU A 258 13.82 15.61 -8.16
C GLU A 258 13.93 16.31 -6.81
N ILE A 259 12.80 16.47 -6.09
CA ILE A 259 12.82 17.04 -4.75
C ILE A 259 13.68 16.18 -3.82
N TYR A 260 13.53 14.86 -3.88
CA TYR A 260 14.32 13.95 -3.04
C TYR A 260 15.83 14.10 -3.29
N TYR A 261 16.27 14.15 -4.55
CA TYR A 261 17.68 14.40 -4.85
C TYR A 261 18.14 15.80 -4.42
N HIS A 262 17.28 16.83 -4.49
CA HIS A 262 17.62 18.13 -3.93
C HIS A 262 17.84 18.06 -2.42
N ILE A 263 16.99 17.35 -1.68
CA ILE A 263 17.17 17.10 -0.24
C ILE A 263 18.50 16.38 0.01
N LEU A 264 18.81 15.32 -0.74
CA LEU A 264 20.08 14.63 -0.61
C LEU A 264 21.28 15.54 -0.92
N ASN A 265 21.17 16.43 -1.90
CA ASN A 265 22.24 17.36 -2.26
C ASN A 265 22.50 18.44 -1.21
N THR A 266 21.58 18.69 -0.27
CA THR A 266 21.83 19.59 0.88
C THR A 266 22.57 18.90 2.03
N GLY A 267 22.90 17.60 1.89
CA GLY A 267 23.55 16.81 2.93
C GLY A 267 22.60 16.14 3.90
N ILE A 268 21.28 16.34 3.76
CA ILE A 268 20.27 15.64 4.55
C ILE A 268 20.11 14.23 3.99
N ARG A 269 20.34 13.22 4.82
CA ARG A 269 20.21 11.80 4.44
C ARG A 269 18.97 11.22 5.10
N LEU A 270 17.92 10.99 4.30
CA LEU A 270 16.70 10.31 4.74
C LEU A 270 16.49 9.08 3.85
N PRO A 271 16.27 7.88 4.43
CA PRO A 271 15.89 6.71 3.65
C PRO A 271 14.56 6.95 2.91
N PRO A 272 14.43 6.45 1.67
CA PRO A 272 13.15 6.48 0.97
C PRO A 272 12.18 5.48 1.61
N SER A 273 10.92 5.88 1.72
CA SER A 273 9.81 5.03 2.16
C SER A 273 8.74 4.90 1.07
N ALA A 274 7.76 4.02 1.31
CA ALA A 274 6.69 3.71 0.38
C ALA A 274 5.36 3.47 1.11
N GLY A 275 4.26 3.82 0.45
CA GLY A 275 2.93 3.69 1.01
C GLY A 275 1.85 3.63 -0.07
N SER A 276 0.93 2.66 0.01
CA SER A 276 -0.13 2.49 -0.99
C SER A 276 -1.33 3.41 -0.77
N ALA A 277 -1.58 3.82 0.47
CA ALA A 277 -2.84 4.38 0.99
C ALA A 277 -4.07 3.52 0.65
N SER A 278 -3.90 2.20 0.63
CA SER A 278 -5.02 1.28 0.37
C SER A 278 -6.11 1.44 1.44
N GLY A 279 -7.37 1.57 1.02
CA GLY A 279 -8.49 1.92 1.90
C GLY A 279 -8.94 3.38 1.77
N VAL A 280 -8.11 4.25 1.18
CA VAL A 280 -8.48 5.63 0.83
C VAL A 280 -8.29 5.89 -0.66
N LEU A 281 -7.17 5.45 -1.25
CA LEU A 281 -6.89 5.59 -2.69
C LEU A 281 -7.08 4.27 -3.45
N GLY A 282 -7.05 4.35 -4.78
CA GLY A 282 -7.33 3.21 -5.68
C GLY A 282 -6.28 2.09 -5.70
N ASN A 283 -5.28 2.14 -4.83
CA ASN A 283 -4.25 1.11 -4.75
C ASN A 283 -4.67 -0.10 -3.90
N PRO A 284 -4.26 -1.31 -4.29
CA PRO A 284 -4.24 -2.42 -3.37
C PRO A 284 -3.14 -2.24 -2.32
N LEU A 285 -3.31 -2.91 -1.17
CA LEU A 285 -2.30 -3.00 -0.14
C LEU A 285 -1.00 -3.58 -0.74
N GLY A 286 0.16 -3.13 -0.27
CA GLY A 286 1.44 -3.66 -0.71
C GLY A 286 1.79 -3.34 -2.16
N TYR A 287 1.07 -2.46 -2.86
CA TYR A 287 1.43 -2.04 -4.22
C TYR A 287 2.73 -1.23 -4.23
N ASN A 288 2.82 -0.23 -3.35
CA ASN A 288 4.04 0.54 -3.16
C ASN A 288 4.79 -0.03 -1.95
N ARG A 289 6.04 -0.48 -2.16
CA ARG A 289 6.83 -1.16 -1.14
C ARG A 289 8.15 -0.48 -0.87
N VAL A 290 8.54 -0.51 0.38
CA VAL A 290 9.93 -0.33 0.81
C VAL A 290 10.47 -1.69 1.21
N TYR A 291 11.59 -2.08 0.63
CA TYR A 291 12.33 -3.28 1.01
C TYR A 291 13.52 -2.89 1.86
N VAL A 292 13.72 -3.57 2.98
CA VAL A 292 14.82 -3.33 3.91
C VAL A 292 15.67 -4.59 4.01
N HIS A 293 16.99 -4.45 3.82
CA HIS A 293 17.94 -5.54 3.95
C HIS A 293 18.34 -5.75 5.41
N LEU A 294 18.25 -7.01 5.87
CA LEU A 294 18.63 -7.45 7.19
C LEU A 294 19.70 -8.55 7.10
N ASP A 295 20.69 -8.49 7.99
CA ASP A 295 21.72 -9.53 8.11
C ASP A 295 21.21 -10.81 8.81
N GLY A 296 19.97 -10.78 9.31
CA GLY A 296 19.37 -11.85 10.10
C GLY A 296 17.88 -11.98 9.87
N LYS A 297 17.20 -12.69 10.76
CA LYS A 297 15.76 -12.93 10.66
C LYS A 297 14.98 -11.63 10.84
N PHE A 298 13.82 -11.57 10.18
CA PHE A 298 12.85 -10.50 10.40
C PHE A 298 12.46 -10.36 11.88
N SER A 299 12.48 -9.13 12.34
CA SER A 299 11.72 -8.61 13.47
C SER A 299 11.42 -7.16 13.17
N GLU A 300 10.34 -6.60 13.71
CA GLU A 300 9.99 -5.20 13.46
C GLU A 300 11.13 -4.26 13.86
N ASP A 301 11.77 -4.48 15.01
CA ASP A 301 12.91 -3.69 15.45
C ASP A 301 14.10 -3.79 14.48
N ALA A 302 14.42 -4.98 13.99
CA ALA A 302 15.47 -5.14 12.98
C ALA A 302 15.10 -4.42 11.67
N TRP A 303 13.84 -4.49 11.25
CA TRP A 303 13.33 -3.83 10.05
C TRP A 303 13.46 -2.31 10.14
N TRP A 304 13.01 -1.70 11.24
CA TRP A 304 13.16 -0.25 11.47
C TRP A 304 14.63 0.18 11.57
N ASN A 305 15.47 -0.60 12.27
CA ASN A 305 16.90 -0.33 12.36
C ASN A 305 17.62 -0.45 11.00
N GLY A 306 17.17 -1.36 10.13
CA GLY A 306 17.67 -1.48 8.76
C GLY A 306 17.28 -0.29 7.90
N LEU A 307 16.05 0.19 8.04
CA LEU A 307 15.56 1.38 7.36
C LEU A 307 16.35 2.63 7.80
N GLU A 308 16.61 2.78 9.11
CA GLU A 308 17.44 3.87 9.68
C GLU A 308 18.83 3.95 9.06
N LYS A 309 19.45 2.79 8.79
CA LYS A 309 20.76 2.71 8.14
C LYS A 309 20.73 3.07 6.66
N GLY A 310 19.54 3.21 6.06
CA GLY A 310 19.38 3.40 4.61
C GLY A 310 19.66 2.16 3.78
N ASN A 311 19.64 0.97 4.39
CA ASN A 311 19.79 -0.32 3.70
C ASN A 311 18.46 -0.72 3.05
N CYS A 312 17.91 0.16 2.21
CA CYS A 312 16.59 -0.01 1.64
C CYS A 312 16.51 0.46 0.18
N PHE A 313 15.46 0.01 -0.50
CA PHE A 313 14.99 0.59 -1.75
C PHE A 313 13.47 0.60 -1.77
N VAL A 314 12.89 1.41 -2.66
CA VAL A 314 11.44 1.47 -2.87
C VAL A 314 11.09 1.03 -4.28
N THR A 315 9.98 0.32 -4.44
CA THR A 315 9.47 -0.11 -5.74
C THR A 315 7.96 -0.35 -5.70
N ASN A 316 7.32 -0.26 -6.86
CA ASN A 316 5.95 -0.71 -7.09
C ASN A 316 5.84 -1.62 -8.32
N GLY A 317 6.98 -2.13 -8.79
CA GLY A 317 7.09 -3.09 -9.89
C GLY A 317 8.04 -4.23 -9.54
N PRO A 318 8.02 -5.32 -10.33
CA PRO A 318 9.02 -6.37 -10.22
C PRO A 318 10.40 -5.76 -10.46
N LEU A 319 11.34 -6.00 -9.53
CA LEU A 319 12.76 -5.77 -9.79
C LEU A 319 13.20 -6.81 -10.82
N LEU A 320 13.35 -6.40 -12.07
CA LEU A 320 13.92 -7.22 -13.13
C LEU A 320 15.33 -6.77 -13.46
#